data_AF-A0AAD8EFK3-F1
#
_entry.id   AF-A0AAD8EFK3-F1
#
_cell.length_a   1.000
_cell.length_b   1.000
_cell.length_c   1.000
_cell.angle_alpha   90.00
_cell.angle_beta   90.00
_cell.angle_gamma   90.00
#
_symmetry.space_group_name_H-M   'P 1'
#
loop_
_entity.id
_entity.type
_entity.pdbx_description
1 polymer ?
#
loop_
_entity_poly.entity_id
_entity_poly.type
_entity_poly.pdbx_seq_one_letter_code
_entity_poly.pdbx_strand_id
1 'polypeptide(L)'
;MKIIAKANLPTPARCALFTLQKQGLAFNFSPPGLLNGGESCLVCECPELNTLTSLKKDWRYDYYSLYGYPLPSTNYTCVPKVGLIELNRDKNSEMAHVVSETRTSYMSSLIKQLGHHHMIRKAYVGLHDILHEGKFITTRGEPLTCFEYQAWGPSEPRDRLDEEDCAMLDDKKQWRVTRCSEKLPYLCELWAGGDNPKDITTGLLYCSRIKDDGLFIFV
;
A
#
# COMPACT_ATOMS: atom_id res chain seq x y z
N MET A 1 15.02 -10.98 -3.74
CA MET A 1 14.35 -10.59 -2.48
C MET A 1 15.34 -9.99 -1.46
N LYS A 2 15.00 -8.90 -0.76
CA LYS A 2 15.85 -8.24 0.26
C LYS A 2 15.30 -8.44 1.67
N ILE A 3 16.15 -8.91 2.59
CA ILE A 3 15.82 -9.08 4.01
C ILE A 3 16.04 -7.77 4.76
N ILE A 4 15.05 -7.32 5.52
CA ILE A 4 15.07 -6.03 6.25
C ILE A 4 15.09 -6.18 7.77
N ALA A 5 14.69 -7.34 8.28
CA ALA A 5 14.77 -7.66 9.70
C ALA A 5 14.91 -9.16 9.91
N LYS A 6 15.49 -9.54 11.04
CA LYS A 6 15.63 -10.92 11.45
C LYS A 6 15.31 -11.06 12.92
N ALA A 7 14.72 -12.19 13.30
CA ALA A 7 14.48 -12.53 14.69
C ALA A 7 14.43 -14.05 14.87
N ASN A 8 14.71 -14.52 16.08
CA ASN A 8 14.44 -15.89 16.46
C ASN A 8 13.06 -15.95 17.14
N LEU A 9 12.07 -16.46 16.42
CA LEU A 9 10.68 -16.55 16.84
C LEU A 9 10.19 -18.00 16.80
N PRO A 10 9.31 -18.41 17.73
CA PRO A 10 8.95 -19.82 17.88
C PRO A 10 7.92 -20.32 16.87
N THR A 11 7.15 -19.44 16.24
CA THR A 11 6.03 -19.81 15.36
C THR A 11 5.90 -18.89 14.14
N PRO A 12 5.31 -19.38 13.03
CA PRO A 12 5.02 -18.55 11.85
C PRO A 12 4.14 -17.35 12.18
N ALA A 13 3.14 -17.52 13.05
CA ALA A 13 2.24 -16.43 13.47
C ALA A 13 3.00 -15.29 14.19
N ARG A 14 3.97 -15.62 15.05
CA ARG A 14 4.84 -14.60 15.67
C ARG A 14 5.71 -13.91 14.63
N CYS A 15 6.21 -14.66 13.65
CA CYS A 15 6.98 -14.09 12.54
C CYS A 15 6.13 -13.17 11.64
N ALA A 16 4.87 -13.51 11.40
CA ALA A 16 3.93 -12.65 10.68
C ALA A 16 3.67 -11.33 11.42
N LEU A 17 3.42 -11.38 12.74
CA LEU A 17 3.27 -10.15 13.55
C LEU A 17 4.54 -9.30 13.56
N PHE A 18 5.71 -9.92 13.68
CA PHE A 18 6.99 -9.22 13.58
C PHE A 18 7.20 -8.61 12.19
N THR A 19 6.79 -9.30 11.13
CA THR A 19 6.82 -8.80 9.75
C THR A 19 5.98 -7.54 9.59
N LEU A 20 4.74 -7.55 10.10
CA LEU A 20 3.86 -6.37 10.10
C LEU A 20 4.49 -5.20 10.88
N GLN A 21 5.04 -5.47 12.07
CA GLN A 21 5.73 -4.45 12.87
C GLN A 21 6.93 -3.83 12.15
N LYS A 22 7.63 -4.62 11.32
CA LYS A 22 8.78 -4.19 10.52
C LYS A 22 8.39 -3.70 9.13
N GLN A 23 7.09 -3.58 8.83
CA GLN A 23 6.56 -3.15 7.53
C GLN A 23 7.09 -4.01 6.37
N GLY A 24 7.35 -5.29 6.63
CA GLY A 24 7.68 -6.26 5.60
C GLY A 24 6.43 -6.77 4.90
N LEU A 25 6.58 -7.19 3.64
CA LEU A 25 5.48 -7.68 2.80
C LEU A 25 5.48 -9.20 2.62
N ALA A 26 6.55 -9.86 3.04
CA ALA A 26 6.72 -11.30 3.04
C ALA A 26 7.71 -11.71 4.13
N PHE A 27 7.78 -13.00 4.46
CA PHE A 27 8.79 -13.53 5.36
C PHE A 27 9.13 -14.99 5.07
N ASN A 28 10.34 -15.37 5.42
CA ASN A 28 10.73 -16.78 5.52
C ASN A 28 10.71 -17.20 6.98
N PHE A 29 10.18 -18.39 7.26
CA PHE A 29 10.17 -18.98 8.59
C PHE A 29 10.78 -20.37 8.60
N SER A 30 11.68 -20.63 9.55
CA SER A 30 12.23 -21.96 9.80
C SER A 30 11.60 -22.57 11.04
N PRO A 31 11.01 -23.77 10.95
CA PRO A 31 10.58 -24.54 12.10
C PRO A 31 11.71 -24.81 13.12
N PRO A 32 11.37 -24.99 14.42
CA PRO A 32 12.34 -25.41 15.42
C PRO A 32 13.04 -26.72 15.06
N GLY A 33 14.33 -26.83 15.39
CA GLY A 33 15.12 -28.06 15.18
C GLY A 33 15.77 -28.20 13.80
N LEU A 34 15.51 -27.30 12.84
CA LEU A 34 16.16 -27.32 11.52
C LEU A 34 17.42 -26.47 11.42
N LEU A 35 17.56 -25.48 12.32
CA LEU A 35 18.71 -24.58 12.37
C LEU A 35 19.61 -24.94 13.55
N ASN A 36 20.90 -25.18 13.27
CA ASN A 36 21.94 -25.26 14.29
C ASN A 36 22.45 -23.84 14.60
N GLY A 37 21.55 -23.01 15.15
CA GLY A 37 21.75 -21.56 15.29
C GLY A 37 21.34 -20.78 14.03
N GLY A 38 20.94 -19.52 14.23
CA GLY A 38 20.41 -18.64 13.17
C GLY A 38 19.03 -18.07 13.50
N GLU A 39 18.53 -17.16 12.67
CA GLU A 39 17.25 -16.49 12.88
C GLU A 39 16.11 -17.24 12.20
N SER A 40 15.18 -17.80 12.97
CA SER A 40 14.04 -18.54 12.43
C SER A 40 13.05 -17.69 11.66
N CYS A 41 13.10 -16.36 11.77
CA CYS A 41 12.22 -15.43 11.07
C CYS A 41 13.02 -14.40 10.29
N LEU A 42 12.85 -14.38 8.96
CA LEU A 42 13.52 -13.45 8.05
C LEU A 42 12.48 -12.60 7.34
N VAL A 43 12.39 -11.32 7.71
CA VAL A 43 11.42 -10.38 7.15
C VAL A 43 11.92 -9.84 5.82
N CYS A 44 11.08 -9.93 4.80
CA CYS A 44 11.38 -9.49 3.45
C CYS A 44 10.64 -8.19 3.12
N GLU A 45 11.34 -7.27 2.47
CA GLU A 45 10.81 -5.95 2.09
C GLU A 45 9.65 -6.07 1.10
N CYS A 46 9.76 -7.04 0.19
CA CYS A 46 8.85 -7.29 -0.92
C CYS A 46 8.61 -8.79 -1.06
N PRO A 47 7.41 -9.21 -1.54
CA PRO A 47 7.18 -10.59 -1.90
C PRO A 47 7.93 -10.95 -3.19
N GLU A 48 8.04 -12.25 -3.46
CA GLU A 48 8.64 -12.76 -4.67
C GLU A 48 7.64 -12.65 -5.83
N LEU A 49 7.97 -11.82 -6.84
CA LEU A 49 7.10 -11.56 -7.99
C LEU A 49 7.37 -12.49 -9.19
N ASN A 50 8.56 -13.09 -9.28
CA ASN A 50 8.99 -13.87 -10.45
C ASN A 50 9.08 -15.35 -10.12
N THR A 51 8.11 -16.18 -10.53
CA THR A 51 8.14 -17.67 -10.66
C THR A 51 9.10 -18.47 -9.73
N LEU A 52 9.33 -18.01 -8.49
CA LEU A 52 10.33 -18.51 -7.54
C LEU A 52 11.79 -18.51 -8.06
N THR A 53 12.10 -17.84 -9.18
CA THR A 53 13.42 -17.91 -9.81
C THR A 53 14.50 -17.12 -9.08
N SER A 54 14.13 -16.09 -8.30
CA SER A 54 15.11 -15.36 -7.47
C SER A 54 15.27 -15.94 -6.06
N LEU A 55 14.46 -16.95 -5.70
CA LEU A 55 14.58 -17.66 -4.43
C LEU A 55 15.66 -18.73 -4.52
N LYS A 56 16.68 -18.63 -3.68
CA LYS A 56 17.57 -19.75 -3.40
C LYS A 56 16.81 -20.76 -2.54
N LYS A 57 16.50 -21.92 -3.11
CA LYS A 57 15.83 -23.00 -2.38
C LYS A 57 16.67 -23.42 -1.16
N ASP A 58 16.14 -23.16 0.03
CA ASP A 58 16.67 -23.63 1.29
C ASP A 58 15.54 -24.40 1.99
N TRP A 59 15.70 -25.71 2.10
CA TRP A 59 14.67 -26.61 2.63
C TRP A 59 14.33 -26.35 4.11
N ARG A 60 15.16 -25.55 4.80
CA ARG A 60 14.95 -25.21 6.21
C ARG A 60 13.94 -24.09 6.41
N TYR A 61 13.57 -23.37 5.35
CA TYR A 61 12.66 -22.23 5.44
C TYR A 61 11.43 -22.41 4.55
N ASP A 62 10.28 -22.11 5.12
CA ASP A 62 9.01 -21.93 4.41
C ASP A 62 8.82 -20.45 4.07
N TYR A 63 8.26 -20.16 2.89
CA TYR A 63 7.99 -18.80 2.42
C TYR A 63 6.52 -18.41 2.63
N TYR A 64 6.31 -17.21 3.17
CA TYR A 64 5.00 -16.63 3.42
C TYR A 64 4.93 -15.21 2.83
N SER A 65 3.78 -14.85 2.27
CA SER A 65 3.52 -13.54 1.66
C SER A 65 2.21 -12.96 2.21
N LEU A 66 2.12 -11.64 2.32
CA LEU A 66 0.85 -10.96 2.58
C LEU A 66 -0.14 -11.10 1.40
N TYR A 67 0.36 -11.46 0.23
CA TYR A 67 -0.42 -11.60 -0.99
C TYR A 67 -0.62 -13.08 -1.31
N GLY A 68 -1.82 -13.42 -1.77
CA GLY A 68 -2.17 -14.79 -2.17
C GLY A 68 -1.27 -15.32 -3.30
N TYR A 69 -1.10 -16.63 -3.33
CA TYR A 69 -0.43 -17.34 -4.43
C TYR A 69 -1.45 -18.14 -5.26
N PRO A 70 -1.38 -18.13 -6.60
CA PRO A 70 -0.47 -17.33 -7.40
C PRO A 70 -0.82 -15.84 -7.34
N LEU A 71 0.21 -14.98 -7.39
CA LEU A 71 -0.02 -13.56 -7.63
C LEU A 71 -0.74 -13.41 -8.98
N PRO A 72 -1.68 -12.46 -9.13
CA PRO A 72 -2.33 -12.24 -10.41
C PRO A 72 -1.28 -11.96 -11.48
N SER A 73 -1.49 -12.45 -12.71
CA SER A 73 -0.53 -12.42 -13.82
C SER A 73 -0.35 -11.02 -14.45
N THR A 74 -0.43 -9.97 -13.66
CA THR A 74 -0.37 -8.56 -14.09
C THR A 74 0.95 -7.91 -13.64
N ASN A 75 1.32 -6.83 -14.33
CA ASN A 75 2.60 -6.13 -14.15
C ASN A 75 2.64 -5.31 -12.84
N TYR A 76 2.65 -5.99 -11.70
CA TYR A 76 2.82 -5.35 -10.40
C TYR A 76 4.27 -4.92 -10.17
N THR A 77 4.42 -3.76 -9.53
CA THR A 77 5.67 -3.31 -8.95
C THR A 77 5.57 -3.36 -7.43
N CYS A 78 6.48 -4.08 -6.79
CA CYS A 78 6.56 -3.98 -5.33
C CYS A 78 7.16 -2.65 -4.91
N VAL A 79 6.45 -1.97 -4.03
CA VAL A 79 6.91 -0.78 -3.34
C VAL A 79 7.16 -1.13 -1.87
N PRO A 80 8.43 -1.11 -1.41
CA PRO A 80 8.79 -1.34 -0.02
C PRO A 80 7.90 -0.61 0.98
N LYS A 81 7.46 -1.32 2.03
CA LYS A 81 6.60 -0.80 3.12
C LYS A 81 5.20 -0.33 2.72
N VAL A 82 4.91 -0.29 1.42
CA VAL A 82 3.64 0.19 0.86
C VAL A 82 2.80 -0.99 0.40
N GLY A 83 3.30 -1.75 -0.57
CA GLY A 83 2.59 -2.89 -1.13
C GLY A 83 2.90 -3.19 -2.59
N LEU A 84 2.06 -3.99 -3.24
CA LEU A 84 2.12 -4.24 -4.67
C LEU A 84 1.26 -3.23 -5.41
N ILE A 85 1.89 -2.46 -6.30
CA ILE A 85 1.26 -1.36 -7.03
C ILE A 85 1.22 -1.70 -8.52
N GLU A 86 0.08 -1.46 -9.16
CA GLU A 86 -0.06 -1.55 -10.61
C GLU A 86 -0.60 -0.24 -11.20
N LEU A 87 -0.38 -0.09 -12.52
CA LEU A 87 -1.09 0.91 -13.30
C LEU A 87 -2.31 0.27 -13.95
N ASN A 88 -3.46 0.92 -13.78
CA ASN A 88 -4.79 0.48 -14.19
C ASN A 88 -5.44 -0.51 -13.22
N ARG A 89 -6.77 -0.50 -13.25
CA ARG A 89 -7.60 -1.23 -12.30
C ARG A 89 -7.77 -2.69 -12.72
N ASP A 90 -7.25 -3.61 -11.90
CA ASP A 90 -7.66 -5.02 -11.91
C ASP A 90 -8.74 -5.28 -10.85
N LYS A 91 -9.49 -6.38 -10.97
CA LYS A 91 -10.58 -6.79 -10.06
C LYS A 91 -10.12 -7.02 -8.61
N ASN A 92 -8.83 -7.28 -8.40
CA ASN A 92 -8.25 -7.62 -7.11
C ASN A 92 -7.48 -6.45 -6.46
N SER A 93 -7.71 -5.23 -6.97
CA SER A 93 -7.02 -4.02 -6.57
C SER A 93 -7.99 -2.91 -6.18
N GLU A 94 -7.53 -1.99 -5.33
CA GLU A 94 -8.20 -0.72 -5.04
C GLU A 94 -7.33 0.46 -5.47
N MET A 95 -7.91 1.65 -5.66
CA MET A 95 -7.09 2.84 -5.92
C MET A 95 -6.20 3.11 -4.71
N ALA A 96 -4.92 3.34 -4.99
CA ALA A 96 -3.89 3.30 -3.96
C ALA A 96 -4.04 4.46 -2.97
N HIS A 97 -4.02 4.14 -1.69
CA HIS A 97 -3.98 5.14 -0.63
C HIS A 97 -2.67 5.93 -0.69
N VAL A 98 -2.75 7.27 -0.61
CA VAL A 98 -1.62 8.18 -0.85
C VAL A 98 -1.15 8.93 0.39
N VAL A 99 -1.94 8.91 1.48
CA VAL A 99 -1.83 9.81 2.63
C VAL A 99 -0.72 9.39 3.62
N SER A 100 0.52 9.27 3.12
CA SER A 100 1.75 9.25 3.89
C SER A 100 2.95 9.64 3.01
N GLU A 101 3.98 10.23 3.60
CA GLU A 101 5.20 10.64 2.88
C GLU A 101 5.84 9.46 2.13
N THR A 102 5.90 8.31 2.81
CA THR A 102 6.45 7.08 2.23
C THR A 102 5.67 6.66 0.99
N ARG A 103 4.34 6.58 1.08
CA ARG A 103 3.47 6.20 -0.05
C ARG A 103 3.61 7.17 -1.21
N THR A 104 3.48 8.47 -0.93
CA THR A 104 3.59 9.53 -1.94
C THR A 104 4.95 9.52 -2.65
N SER A 105 6.06 9.44 -1.90
CA SER A 105 7.41 9.48 -2.48
C SER A 105 7.69 8.27 -3.37
N TYR A 106 7.31 7.07 -2.93
CA TYR A 106 7.53 5.87 -3.73
C TYR A 106 6.63 5.80 -4.95
N MET A 107 5.33 6.08 -4.81
CA MET A 107 4.40 6.08 -5.95
C MET A 107 4.78 7.13 -7.00
N SER A 108 5.24 8.30 -6.56
CA SER A 108 5.76 9.32 -7.47
C SER A 108 7.01 8.84 -8.22
N SER A 109 7.89 8.12 -7.53
CA SER A 109 9.07 7.50 -8.15
C SER A 109 8.68 6.43 -9.18
N LEU A 110 7.63 5.66 -8.91
CA LEU A 110 7.07 4.68 -9.83
C LEU A 110 6.48 5.36 -11.08
N ILE A 111 5.69 6.42 -10.91
CA ILE A 111 5.17 7.24 -12.03
C ILE A 111 6.34 7.73 -12.90
N LYS A 112 7.40 8.26 -12.27
CA LYS A 112 8.58 8.74 -12.98
C LYS A 112 9.28 7.64 -13.79
N GLN A 113 9.43 6.44 -13.22
CA GLN A 113 10.05 5.29 -13.89
C GLN A 113 9.22 4.81 -15.09
N LEU A 114 7.89 4.69 -14.92
CA LEU A 114 6.98 4.25 -15.99
C LEU A 114 6.79 5.32 -17.08
N GLY A 115 6.95 6.60 -16.72
CA GLY A 115 6.87 7.74 -17.62
C GLY A 115 7.92 7.76 -18.74
N HIS A 116 9.05 7.08 -18.57
CA HIS A 116 10.09 6.99 -19.60
C HIS A 116 9.64 6.25 -20.87
N HIS A 117 8.63 5.38 -20.78
CA HIS A 117 8.13 4.60 -21.92
C HIS A 117 6.81 5.13 -22.51
N HIS A 118 5.97 5.79 -21.71
CA HIS A 118 4.59 6.12 -22.09
C HIS A 118 4.20 7.60 -21.87
N MET A 119 5.14 8.49 -21.55
CA MET A 119 4.87 9.91 -21.23
C MET A 119 3.87 10.14 -20.07
N ILE A 120 3.68 9.12 -19.22
CA ILE A 120 2.85 9.24 -18.01
C ILE A 120 3.64 10.04 -16.97
N ARG A 121 3.12 11.20 -16.55
CA ARG A 121 3.73 12.03 -15.49
C ARG A 121 2.85 12.22 -14.27
N LYS A 122 1.63 11.67 -14.33
CA LYS A 122 0.63 11.78 -13.29
C LYS A 122 -0.35 10.62 -13.39
N ALA A 123 -0.89 10.23 -12.24
CA ALA A 123 -1.86 9.15 -12.14
C ALA A 123 -2.86 9.46 -11.03
N TYR A 124 -4.09 8.98 -11.17
CA TYR A 124 -5.08 9.04 -10.11
C TYR A 124 -4.64 8.21 -8.91
N VAL A 125 -5.00 8.70 -7.73
CA VAL A 125 -4.82 8.02 -6.44
C VAL A 125 -6.17 7.92 -5.73
N GLY A 126 -6.26 7.10 -4.68
CA GLY A 126 -7.49 6.86 -3.95
C GLY A 126 -7.86 7.99 -3.00
N LEU A 127 -8.03 9.22 -3.51
CA LEU A 127 -8.42 10.42 -2.75
C LEU A 127 -9.34 11.30 -3.61
N HIS A 128 -10.49 11.70 -3.07
CA HIS A 128 -11.49 12.50 -3.80
C HIS A 128 -12.43 13.24 -2.84
N ASP A 129 -13.13 14.26 -3.30
CA ASP A 129 -14.14 15.02 -2.55
C ASP A 129 -15.51 15.10 -3.23
N ILE A 130 -15.77 14.23 -4.23
CA ILE A 130 -17.03 14.05 -4.98
C ILE A 130 -18.33 14.21 -4.17
N LEU A 131 -18.33 13.79 -2.89
CA LEU A 131 -19.53 13.87 -2.05
C LEU A 131 -19.74 15.26 -1.43
N HIS A 132 -18.67 15.97 -1.11
CA HIS A 132 -18.68 17.26 -0.43
C HIS A 132 -17.40 18.02 -0.76
N GLU A 133 -17.52 19.07 -1.57
CA GLU A 133 -16.42 19.97 -1.96
C GLU A 133 -15.53 20.36 -0.76
N GLY A 134 -14.22 20.22 -0.93
CA GLY A 134 -13.21 20.52 0.07
C GLY A 134 -13.09 19.49 1.19
N LYS A 135 -13.90 18.41 1.20
CA LYS A 135 -13.85 17.33 2.20
C LYS A 135 -13.40 16.03 1.58
N PHE A 136 -12.10 15.96 1.32
CA PHE A 136 -11.45 14.77 0.76
C PHE A 136 -11.58 13.53 1.64
N ILE A 137 -11.89 12.41 1.01
CA ILE A 137 -11.97 11.07 1.59
C ILE A 137 -11.16 10.08 0.75
N THR A 138 -10.60 9.07 1.42
CA THR A 138 -9.92 7.97 0.74
C THR A 138 -10.94 7.00 0.12
N THR A 139 -10.51 6.12 -0.78
CA THR A 139 -11.36 5.01 -1.29
C THR A 139 -11.83 4.07 -0.20
N ARG A 140 -11.10 4.02 0.92
CA ARG A 140 -11.47 3.27 2.10
C ARG A 140 -12.40 4.05 3.01
N GLY A 141 -12.80 5.27 2.66
CA GLY A 141 -13.77 6.08 3.40
C GLY A 141 -13.19 6.82 4.62
N GLU A 142 -11.87 6.98 4.66
CA GLU A 142 -11.18 7.72 5.72
C GLU A 142 -11.11 9.20 5.36
N PRO A 143 -11.57 10.14 6.21
CA PRO A 143 -11.42 11.57 5.96
C PRO A 143 -9.96 12.01 5.93
N LEU A 144 -9.58 12.89 5.00
CA LEU A 144 -8.22 13.43 4.92
C LEU A 144 -7.80 14.17 6.20
N THR A 145 -8.77 14.74 6.94
CA THR A 145 -8.54 15.41 8.24
C THR A 145 -7.99 14.49 9.33
N CYS A 146 -8.04 13.17 9.14
CA CYS A 146 -7.45 12.20 10.05
C CYS A 146 -5.92 12.15 9.98
N PHE A 147 -5.33 12.74 8.94
CA PHE A 147 -3.92 12.61 8.65
C PHE A 147 -3.25 13.97 8.64
N GLU A 148 -2.12 14.08 9.33
CA GLU A 148 -1.30 15.30 9.34
C GLU A 148 -0.56 15.49 8.00
N TYR A 149 -0.25 14.39 7.31
CA TYR A 149 0.49 14.43 6.06
C TYR A 149 -0.42 14.81 4.89
N GLN A 150 -0.10 15.92 4.24
CA GLN A 150 -0.71 16.33 2.98
C GLN A 150 0.35 16.83 2.01
N ALA A 151 0.31 16.36 0.77
CA ALA A 151 1.31 16.71 -0.26
C ALA A 151 0.73 17.54 -1.40
N TRP A 152 -0.26 18.39 -1.12
CA TRP A 152 -0.84 19.28 -2.11
C TRP A 152 0.23 20.12 -2.82
N GLY A 153 0.09 20.22 -4.14
CA GLY A 153 0.91 21.11 -4.95
C GLY A 153 0.65 22.58 -4.60
N PRO A 154 1.50 23.50 -5.11
CA PRO A 154 1.27 24.93 -4.91
C PRO A 154 -0.12 25.34 -5.38
N SER A 155 -0.86 26.03 -4.50
CA SER A 155 -2.22 26.52 -4.75
C SER A 155 -3.30 25.43 -4.90
N GLU A 156 -3.04 24.21 -4.41
CA GLU A 156 -4.03 23.12 -4.34
C GLU A 156 -4.40 22.81 -2.87
N PRO A 157 -5.59 22.25 -2.63
CA PRO A 157 -6.70 22.13 -3.58
C PRO A 157 -7.27 23.52 -3.91
N ARG A 158 -7.70 23.72 -5.15
CA ARG A 158 -8.31 24.99 -5.58
C ARG A 158 -9.78 25.05 -5.17
N ASP A 159 -10.11 25.89 -4.19
CA ASP A 159 -11.47 26.07 -3.59
C ASP A 159 -12.62 26.49 -4.55
N ARG A 160 -12.48 26.42 -5.89
CA ARG A 160 -13.38 27.14 -6.82
C ARG A 160 -13.80 26.39 -8.09
N LEU A 161 -13.64 25.07 -8.14
CA LEU A 161 -14.03 24.30 -9.31
C LEU A 161 -14.83 23.06 -8.89
N ASP A 162 -16.16 23.22 -8.77
CA ASP A 162 -17.16 22.17 -8.46
C ASP A 162 -17.14 20.94 -9.41
N GLU A 163 -16.19 20.88 -10.36
CA GLU A 163 -16.02 19.77 -11.31
C GLU A 163 -14.69 19.00 -11.11
N GLU A 164 -13.79 19.46 -10.23
CA GLU A 164 -12.46 18.89 -10.01
C GLU A 164 -12.39 18.05 -8.73
N ASP A 165 -13.14 16.95 -8.68
CA ASP A 165 -13.27 16.18 -7.43
C ASP A 165 -12.21 15.09 -7.19
N CYS A 166 -11.37 14.79 -8.19
CA CYS A 166 -10.45 13.65 -8.15
C CYS A 166 -9.00 14.09 -7.96
N ALA A 167 -8.30 13.49 -7.00
CA ALA A 167 -6.89 13.76 -6.78
C ALA A 167 -5.99 12.90 -7.67
N MET A 168 -4.94 13.52 -8.20
CA MET A 168 -3.85 12.86 -8.93
C MET A 168 -2.50 13.16 -8.27
N LEU A 169 -1.60 12.18 -8.31
CA LEU A 169 -0.20 12.30 -7.89
C LEU A 169 0.68 12.50 -9.12
N ASP A 170 1.67 13.40 -9.04
CA ASP A 170 2.67 13.62 -10.10
C ASP A 170 4.05 13.01 -9.78
N ASP A 171 4.96 13.07 -10.76
CA ASP A 171 6.37 12.64 -10.65
C ASP A 171 7.26 13.57 -9.79
N LYS A 172 6.66 14.57 -9.14
CA LYS A 172 7.29 15.53 -8.22
C LYS A 172 6.75 15.41 -6.79
N LYS A 173 6.04 14.33 -6.48
CA LYS A 173 5.48 14.02 -5.15
C LYS A 173 4.36 14.98 -4.73
N GLN A 174 3.68 15.62 -5.68
CA GLN A 174 2.62 16.57 -5.42
C GLN A 174 1.26 16.01 -5.78
N TRP A 175 0.26 16.33 -4.97
CA TRP A 175 -1.14 16.05 -5.23
C TRP A 175 -1.79 17.27 -5.88
N ARG A 176 -2.69 17.02 -6.83
CA ARG A 176 -3.50 18.06 -7.47
C ARG A 176 -4.91 17.55 -7.69
N VAL A 177 -5.89 18.43 -7.65
CA VAL A 177 -7.24 18.09 -8.07
C VAL A 177 -7.39 18.21 -9.58
N THR A 178 -8.30 17.42 -10.13
CA THR A 178 -8.64 17.45 -11.55
C THR A 178 -10.02 16.84 -11.78
N ARG A 179 -10.60 17.07 -12.96
CA ARG A 179 -11.86 16.45 -13.33
C ARG A 179 -11.72 14.93 -13.34
N CYS A 180 -12.65 14.23 -12.71
CA CYS A 180 -12.63 12.76 -12.67
C CYS A 180 -12.77 12.10 -14.07
N SER A 181 -13.19 12.87 -15.07
CA SER A 181 -13.33 12.43 -16.47
C SER A 181 -12.04 12.55 -17.30
N GLU A 182 -10.97 13.12 -16.75
CA GLU A 182 -9.68 13.19 -17.45
C GLU A 182 -9.12 11.79 -17.72
N LYS A 183 -8.48 11.63 -18.89
CA LYS A 183 -7.91 10.35 -19.31
C LYS A 183 -6.52 10.17 -18.70
N LEU A 184 -6.47 9.71 -17.45
CA LEU A 184 -5.23 9.41 -16.73
C LEU A 184 -5.22 7.95 -16.25
N PRO A 185 -4.03 7.35 -16.13
CA PRO A 185 -3.93 6.04 -15.49
C PRO A 185 -4.26 6.14 -14.00
N TYR A 186 -4.60 5.01 -13.40
CA TYR A 186 -4.84 4.88 -11.97
C TYR A 186 -3.69 4.12 -11.34
N LEU A 187 -3.19 4.60 -10.20
CA LEU A 187 -2.36 3.79 -9.32
C LEU A 187 -3.29 2.93 -8.47
N CYS A 188 -3.11 1.62 -8.55
CA CYS A 188 -3.90 0.66 -7.79
C CYS A 188 -2.99 -0.14 -6.87
N GLU A 189 -3.44 -0.42 -5.65
CA GLU A 189 -2.79 -1.31 -4.70
C GLU A 189 -3.54 -2.64 -4.60
N LEU A 190 -2.80 -3.75 -4.63
CA LEU A 190 -3.37 -5.09 -4.51
C LEU A 190 -3.79 -5.34 -3.06
N TRP A 191 -4.93 -6.01 -2.85
CA TRP A 191 -5.35 -6.38 -1.50
C TRP A 191 -4.42 -7.45 -0.89
N ALA A 192 -3.95 -7.19 0.33
CA ALA A 192 -3.34 -8.23 1.15
C ALA A 192 -4.43 -9.26 1.54
N GLY A 193 -4.15 -10.56 1.34
CA GLY A 193 -5.05 -11.66 1.67
C GLY A 193 -5.73 -12.37 0.48
N GLY A 194 -5.73 -11.78 -0.73
CA GLY A 194 -6.44 -12.33 -1.90
C GLY A 194 -7.97 -12.32 -1.73
N ASP A 195 -8.70 -11.83 -2.75
CA ASP A 195 -10.16 -11.77 -2.99
C ASP A 195 -11.15 -11.47 -1.84
N ASN A 196 -10.69 -11.28 -0.60
CA ASN A 196 -11.56 -11.11 0.57
C ASN A 196 -11.15 -9.88 1.38
N PRO A 197 -11.62 -8.67 1.00
CA PRO A 197 -11.37 -7.42 1.72
C PRO A 197 -12.00 -7.36 3.14
N LYS A 198 -12.52 -8.49 3.64
CA LYS A 198 -13.18 -8.62 4.95
C LYS A 198 -12.41 -9.43 5.98
N ASP A 199 -11.18 -9.86 5.69
CA ASP A 199 -10.39 -10.57 6.71
C ASP A 199 -9.92 -9.61 7.82
N ILE A 200 -10.16 -10.01 9.05
CA ILE A 200 -10.50 -9.15 10.20
C ILE A 200 -9.26 -8.44 10.80
N THR A 201 -8.06 -8.72 10.30
CA THR A 201 -6.82 -8.09 10.77
C THR A 201 -6.55 -6.70 10.20
N THR A 202 -7.20 -6.31 9.10
CA THR A 202 -7.08 -4.96 8.50
C THR A 202 -8.06 -3.95 9.10
N GLY A 203 -8.90 -4.38 10.06
CA GLY A 203 -9.96 -3.59 10.70
C GLY A 203 -9.54 -2.78 11.94
N LEU A 204 -8.24 -2.72 12.28
CA LEU A 204 -7.78 -2.12 13.54
C LEU A 204 -7.36 -0.64 13.48
N LEU A 205 -7.40 0.01 12.32
CA LEU A 205 -7.30 1.47 12.22
C LEU A 205 -8.20 1.92 11.07
N TYR A 206 -9.49 2.04 11.34
CA TYR A 206 -10.36 2.80 10.46
C TYR A 206 -10.51 4.20 11.07
N CYS A 207 -9.96 5.23 10.42
CA CYS A 207 -10.30 6.58 10.82
C CYS A 207 -11.73 6.89 10.38
N SER A 208 -12.70 6.55 11.22
CA SER A 208 -14.08 7.00 11.05
C SER A 208 -14.22 8.38 11.66
N ARG A 209 -15.01 9.24 11.02
CA ARG A 209 -15.52 10.45 11.68
C ARG A 209 -16.20 10.00 12.97
N ILE A 210 -15.73 10.48 14.13
CA ILE A 210 -16.41 10.27 15.41
C ILE A 210 -17.83 10.80 15.20
N LYS A 211 -18.83 9.92 15.30
CA LYS A 211 -20.21 10.40 15.43
C LYS A 211 -20.24 11.14 16.75
N ASP A 212 -20.72 12.38 16.77
CA ASP A 212 -20.83 13.25 17.97
C ASP A 212 -21.82 12.71 19.03
N ASP A 213 -21.89 11.39 19.21
CA ASP A 213 -22.61 10.72 20.28
C ASP A 213 -21.55 10.06 21.18
N GLY A 214 -21.22 10.80 22.25
CA GLY A 214 -20.00 10.70 23.04
C GLY A 214 -19.47 9.31 23.40
N LEU A 215 -18.14 9.21 23.45
CA LEU A 215 -17.47 8.22 24.29
C LEU A 215 -16.10 8.72 24.76
N PHE A 216 -15.89 8.51 26.06
CA PHE A 216 -14.75 8.94 26.88
C PHE A 216 -13.41 8.38 26.39
N ILE A 217 -12.37 9.20 26.48
CA ILE A 217 -10.97 8.77 26.35
C ILE A 217 -10.52 8.30 27.75
N PHE A 218 -10.08 7.04 27.87
CA PHE A 218 -9.25 6.65 29.01
C PHE A 218 -7.85 7.20 28.78
N VAL A 219 -7.38 8.01 29.74
CA VAL A 219 -6.03 8.57 29.82
C VAL A 219 -5.01 7.46 30.06
#